data_AF-A0A1I2BQU2-F1
#
_entry.id   AF-A0A1I2BQU2-F1
#
_cell.length_a   1.000
_cell.length_b   1.000
_cell.length_c   1.000
_cell.angle_alpha   90.00
_cell.angle_beta   90.00
_cell.angle_gamma   90.00
#
_symmetry.space_group_name_H-M   'P 1'
#
loop_
_entity.id
_entity.type
_entity.pdbx_description
1 polymer ?
#
loop_
_entity_poly.entity_id
_entity_poly.type
_entity_poly.pdbx_seq_one_letter_code
_entity_poly.pdbx_strand_id
1 'polypeptide(L)' 'MSAQDKKAFVLRINPQLLTELEHWAQDEFRSTNGQIEFLLHQAVQASKRKKLPKTSKKDLDGQI' A
#
# COMPACT_ATOMS: atom_id res chain seq x y z
N MET A 1 -14.78 5.86 -7.22
CA MET A 1 -14.26 5.06 -8.36
C MET A 1 -15.18 3.89 -8.51
N SER A 2 -15.90 3.80 -9.63
CA SER A 2 -16.81 2.68 -9.92
C SER A 2 -15.99 1.38 -10.01
N ALA A 3 -16.63 0.24 -9.74
CA ALA A 3 -16.00 -1.08 -9.78
C ALA A 3 -15.35 -1.44 -11.14
N GLN A 4 -15.64 -0.66 -12.19
CA GLN A 4 -15.12 -0.82 -13.56
C GLN A 4 -13.60 -0.62 -13.71
N ASP A 5 -12.91 0.07 -12.79
CA ASP A 5 -11.51 0.45 -12.99
C ASP A 5 -10.48 -0.60 -12.50
N LYS A 6 -10.93 -1.72 -11.91
CA LYS A 6 -10.02 -2.76 -11.40
C LYS A 6 -9.65 -3.76 -12.49
N LYS A 7 -8.37 -3.76 -12.89
CA LYS A 7 -7.84 -4.74 -13.86
C LYS A 7 -7.40 -6.02 -13.15
N ALA A 8 -8.02 -7.14 -13.50
CA ALA A 8 -7.57 -8.46 -13.06
C ALA A 8 -6.19 -8.79 -13.65
N PHE A 9 -5.30 -9.36 -12.83
CA PHE A 9 -3.98 -9.82 -13.24
C PHE A 9 -3.63 -11.12 -12.51
N VAL A 10 -2.78 -11.94 -13.13
CA VAL A 10 -2.31 -13.18 -12.51
C VAL A 10 -1.10 -12.86 -11.64
N LEU A 11 -1.19 -13.20 -10.36
CA LEU A 11 -0.09 -13.08 -9.41
C LEU A 11 0.56 -14.44 -9.21
N ARG A 12 1.89 -14.52 -9.40
CA ARG A 12 2.68 -15.68 -8.97
C ARG A 12 3.14 -15.43 -7.54
N ILE A 13 2.70 -16.25 -6.62
CA ILE A 13 2.99 -16.14 -5.18
C ILE A 13 3.31 -17.51 -4.61
N ASN A 14 4.16 -17.54 -3.58
CA ASN A 14 4.39 -18.77 -2.83
C ASN A 14 3.08 -19.20 -2.15
N PRO A 15 2.67 -20.49 -2.25
CA PRO A 15 1.41 -20.96 -1.67
C PRO A 15 1.33 -20.79 -0.15
N GLN A 16 2.44 -20.96 0.58
CA GLN A 16 2.46 -20.75 2.04
C GLN A 16 2.14 -19.29 2.40
N LEU A 17 2.74 -18.35 1.66
CA LEU A 17 2.45 -16.93 1.85
C LEU A 17 1.00 -16.58 1.52
N LEU A 18 0.42 -17.20 0.49
CA LEU A 18 -0.99 -17.02 0.18
C LEU A 18 -1.88 -17.48 1.33
N THR A 19 -1.59 -18.65 1.90
CA THR A 19 -2.32 -19.17 3.06
C THR A 19 -2.22 -18.23 4.27
N GLU A 20 -1.04 -17.70 4.58
CA GLU A 20 -0.89 -16.71 5.65
C GLU A 20 -1.69 -15.43 5.39
N LEU A 21 -1.69 -14.94 4.14
CA LEU A 21 -2.49 -13.77 3.74
C LEU A 21 -3.99 -14.03 3.83
N GLU A 22 -4.47 -15.22 3.51
CA GLU A 22 -5.88 -15.61 3.64
C GLU A 22 -6.33 -15.58 5.10
N HIS A 23 -5.55 -16.18 6.01
CA HIS A 23 -5.86 -16.13 7.44
C HIS A 23 -5.86 -14.70 7.96
N TRP A 24 -4.85 -13.90 7.62
CA TRP A 24 -4.82 -12.50 8.04
C TRP A 24 -6.00 -11.69 7.47
N ALA A 25 -6.39 -11.93 6.23
CA ALA A 25 -7.57 -11.29 5.65
C ALA A 25 -8.85 -11.68 6.43
N GLN A 26 -9.00 -12.95 6.82
CA GLN A 26 -10.12 -13.42 7.63
C GLN A 26 -10.16 -12.76 9.00
N ASP A 27 -9.03 -12.66 9.69
CA ASP A 27 -8.92 -12.03 11.01
C ASP A 27 -9.36 -10.56 10.98
N GLU A 28 -9.15 -9.88 9.85
CA GLU A 28 -9.52 -8.48 9.64
C GLU A 28 -10.85 -8.28 8.89
N PHE A 29 -11.64 -9.36 8.73
CA PHE A 29 -12.93 -9.39 8.02
C PHE A 29 -12.85 -8.82 6.59
N ARG A 30 -11.78 -9.15 5.88
CA ARG A 30 -11.51 -8.75 4.49
C ARG A 30 -11.46 -9.95 3.55
N SER A 31 -11.65 -9.68 2.26
CA SER A 31 -11.29 -10.67 1.22
C SER A 31 -9.78 -10.68 1.01
N THR A 32 -9.23 -11.81 0.57
CA THR A 32 -7.80 -11.96 0.25
C THR A 32 -7.35 -10.90 -0.76
N ASN A 33 -8.14 -10.65 -1.81
CA ASN A 33 -7.84 -9.60 -2.79
C ASN A 33 -7.85 -8.20 -2.16
N GLY A 34 -8.79 -7.91 -1.26
CA GLY A 34 -8.83 -6.64 -0.54
C GLY A 34 -7.61 -6.44 0.37
N GLN A 35 -7.16 -7.52 1.03
CA GLN A 35 -5.95 -7.48 1.86
C GLN A 35 -4.70 -7.24 1.03
N ILE A 36 -4.55 -7.93 -0.11
CA ILE A 36 -3.44 -7.73 -1.04
C ILE A 36 -3.42 -6.27 -1.56
N GLU A 37 -4.57 -5.74 -1.98
CA GLU A 37 -4.68 -4.36 -2.46
C GLU A 37 -4.28 -3.35 -1.38
N PHE A 38 -4.73 -3.55 -0.14
CA PHE A 38 -4.37 -2.71 1.00
C PHE A 38 -2.86 -2.72 1.28
N LEU A 39 -2.23 -3.90 1.31
CA LEU A 39 -0.79 -4.04 1.54
C LEU A 39 0.04 -3.40 0.42
N LEU A 40 -0.36 -3.60 -0.84
CA LEU A 40 0.31 -2.97 -1.98
C LEU A 40 0.20 -1.44 -1.93
N HIS A 41 -0.96 -0.91 -1.58
CA HIS A 41 -1.14 0.53 -1.42
C HIS A 41 -0.22 1.09 -0.32
N GLN A 42 -0.16 0.43 0.84
CA GLN A 42 0.74 0.83 1.92
C GLN A 42 2.22 0.78 1.49
N ALA A 43 2.64 -0.29 0.82
CA ALA A 43 4.01 -0.47 0.35
C ALA A 43 4.43 0.61 -0.67
N VAL A 44 3.54 0.96 -1.61
CA VAL A 44 3.77 2.04 -2.58
C VAL A 44 3.89 3.40 -1.88
N GLN A 45 2.99 3.70 -0.95
CA GLN A 45 3.02 4.97 -0.20
C GLN A 45 4.25 5.08 0.69
N ALA A 46 4.68 3.99 1.33
CA ALA A 46 5.92 3.94 2.10
C ALA A 46 7.16 4.14 1.21
N SER A 47 7.18 3.52 0.04
CA SER A 47 8.27 3.64 -0.92
C SER A 47 8.42 5.07 -1.46
N LYS A 48 7.31 5.77 -1.70
CA LYS A 48 7.33 7.19 -2.08
C LYS A 48 7.88 8.08 -0.96
N ARG A 49 7.45 7.85 0.29
CA ARG A 49 7.94 8.60 1.45
C ARG A 49 9.45 8.46 1.66
N LYS A 50 10.03 7.29 1.36
CA LYS A 50 11.49 7.07 1.42
C LYS A 50 12.26 7.83 0.33
N LYS A 51 11.61 8.24 -0.77
CA LYS A 51 12.25 8.92 -1.92
C LYS A 51 12.24 10.45 -1.85
N LEU A 52 11.48 11.07 -0.95
CA LEU A 52 11.58 12.52 -0.74
C LEU A 52 12.71 12.81 0.27
N PRO A 53 13.79 13.51 -0.12
CA PRO A 53 14.60 14.21 0.86
C PRO A 53 13.68 15.23 1.54
N LYS A 54 13.65 15.25 2.87
CA LYS A 54 12.97 16.30 3.63
C LYS A 54 13.68 17.62 3.34
N THR A 55 13.23 18.37 2.33
CA THR A 55 13.54 19.80 2.27
C THR A 55 12.69 20.45 3.35
N SER A 56 13.30 20.66 4.51
CA SER A 56 12.75 21.48 5.58
C SER A 56 12.45 22.87 5.00
N LYS A 57 11.19 23.15 4.72
CA LYS A 57 10.67 24.52 4.62
C LYS A 57 10.57 25.08 6.04
N LYS A 58 11.70 25.51 6.53
CA LYS A 58 11.93 26.42 7.66
C LYS A 58 13.28 26.98 7.25
N ASP A 59 13.31 28.05 6.46
CA ASP A 59 13.50 29.41 6.95
C ASP A 59 13.12 30.37 5.80
N LEU A 60 12.10 31.23 5.96
CA LEU A 60 11.86 32.43 5.14
C LEU A 60 10.61 33.16 5.67
N ASP A 61 10.66 33.60 6.92
CA ASP A 61 9.66 34.56 7.46
C ASP A 61 10.26 35.44 8.58
N GLY A 62 11.50 35.89 8.39
CA GLY A 62 12.14 36.71 9.40
C GLY A 62 13.51 37.22 9.01
N GLN A 63 13.60 38.03 7.96
CA GLN A 63 14.64 39.04 7.87
C GLN A 63 14.00 40.42 7.67
N ILE A 64 14.49 41.30 8.52
CA ILE A 64 14.16 42.71 8.77
C ILE A 64 14.45 43.55 7.54
#